data_AF-A0A6N7GQF2-F1
#
_entry.id   AF-A0A6N7GQF2-F1
#
_cell.length_a   1.000
_cell.length_b   1.000
_cell.length_c   1.000
_cell.angle_alpha   90.00
_cell.angle_beta   90.00
_cell.angle_gamma   90.00
#
_symmetry.space_group_name_H-M   'P 1'
#
loop_
_entity.id
_entity.type
_entity.pdbx_description
1 polymer ?
#
loop_
_entity_poly.entity_id
_entity_poly.type
_entity_poly.pdbx_seq_one_letter_code
_entity_poly.pdbx_strand_id
1 'polypeptide(L)' 'MHYKPKSVAAVHIALAGLPDQMRVEVDPGIEVSAKTVGELREVTAWPGNCAIATPQDRDPQSAVKVGKASIATRVTPKP' A
#
# COMPACT_ATOMS: atom_id res chain seq x y z
N MET A 1 -8.59 -2.43 -2.94
CA MET A 1 -8.39 -3.79 -2.37
C MET A 1 -7.40 -3.68 -1.23
N HIS A 2 -7.61 -4.38 -0.10
CA HIS A 2 -6.69 -4.31 1.05
C HIS A 2 -5.96 -5.64 1.19
N TYR A 3 -4.64 -5.61 1.12
CA TYR A 3 -3.78 -6.79 1.15
C TYR A 3 -2.73 -6.64 2.25
N LYS A 4 -2.43 -7.73 2.96
CA LYS A 4 -1.38 -7.76 3.99
C LYS A 4 -0.19 -8.57 3.45
N PRO A 5 0.82 -7.93 2.82
CA PRO A 5 2.01 -8.62 2.36
C PRO A 5 2.79 -9.13 3.57
N LYS A 6 3.22 -10.39 3.50
CA LYS A 6 4.12 -10.97 4.51
C LYS A 6 5.60 -10.89 4.11
N SER A 7 5.89 -10.44 2.89
CA SER A 7 7.24 -10.35 2.33
C SER A 7 7.33 -9.26 1.26
N VAL A 8 8.54 -8.81 0.95
CA VAL A 8 8.82 -7.86 -0.14
C VAL A 8 8.34 -8.39 -1.50
N ALA A 9 8.51 -9.69 -1.76
CA ALA A 9 8.01 -10.30 -3.00
C ALA A 9 6.47 -10.16 -3.13
N ALA A 10 5.75 -10.30 -2.02
CA ALA A 10 4.30 -10.12 -2.01
C ALA A 10 3.89 -8.64 -2.23
N VAL A 11 4.73 -7.69 -1.80
CA VAL A 11 4.57 -6.26 -2.11
C VAL A 11 4.70 -6.04 -3.60
N HIS A 12 5.75 -6.58 -4.23
CA HIS A 12 5.96 -6.45 -5.67
C HIS A 12 4.80 -7.01 -6.48
N ILE A 13 4.27 -8.18 -6.09
CA ILE A 13 3.09 -8.77 -6.74
C ILE A 13 1.86 -7.88 -6.58
N ALA A 14 1.61 -7.35 -5.37
CA ALA A 14 0.47 -6.45 -5.11
C ALA A 14 0.54 -5.14 -5.92
N LEU A 15 1.76 -4.67 -6.21
CA LEU A 15 2.01 -3.45 -6.95
C LEU A 15 2.20 -3.67 -8.46
N ALA A 16 2.34 -4.91 -8.94
CA ALA A 16 2.74 -5.23 -10.32
C ALA A 16 1.87 -4.57 -11.40
N GLY A 17 0.60 -4.30 -11.10
CA GLY A 17 -0.35 -3.66 -12.01
C GLY A 17 -0.47 -2.13 -11.89
N LEU A 18 0.31 -1.48 -11.01
CA LEU A 18 0.25 -0.06 -10.75
C LEU A 18 1.43 0.69 -11.39
N PRO A 19 1.22 1.92 -11.88
CA PRO A 19 2.30 2.71 -12.46
C PRO A 19 3.26 3.21 -11.37
N ASP A 20 4.55 3.21 -11.66
CA ASP A 20 5.60 3.56 -10.68
C ASP A 20 5.48 5.00 -10.17
N GLN A 21 4.93 5.91 -10.99
CA GLN A 21 4.68 7.32 -10.62
C GLN A 21 3.45 7.51 -9.72
N MET A 22 2.66 6.48 -9.47
CA MET A 22 1.50 6.56 -8.59
C MET A 22 1.96 6.90 -7.17
N ARG A 23 1.24 7.83 -6.53
CA ARG A 23 1.57 8.28 -5.19
C ARG A 23 1.35 7.17 -4.16
N VAL A 24 2.22 7.12 -3.17
CA VAL A 24 2.09 6.26 -2.00
C VAL A 24 1.93 7.16 -0.78
N GLU A 25 0.88 6.92 -0.03
CA GLU A 25 0.65 7.52 1.28
C GLU A 25 1.03 6.50 2.34
N VAL A 26 2.03 6.81 3.17
CA VAL A 26 2.42 5.97 4.29
C VAL A 26 1.92 6.57 5.59
N ASP A 27 1.22 5.77 6.39
CA ASP A 27 0.72 6.22 7.70
C ASP A 27 1.90 6.60 8.63
N PRO A 28 1.71 7.63 9.47
CA PRO A 28 2.71 8.02 10.46
C PRO A 28 2.97 6.87 11.44
N GLY A 29 4.25 6.56 11.67
CA GLY A 29 4.68 5.46 12.54
C GLY A 29 4.93 4.13 11.82
N ILE A 30 4.99 4.13 10.49
CA ILE A 30 5.52 3.04 9.67
C ILE A 30 6.94 3.37 9.22
N GLU A 31 7.85 2.40 9.34
CA GLU A 31 9.27 2.55 8.99
C GLU A 31 9.54 2.52 7.47
N VAL A 32 8.49 2.58 6.64
CA VAL A 32 8.57 2.58 5.18
C VAL A 32 8.54 4.04 4.70
N SER A 33 9.63 4.49 4.09
CA SER A 33 9.73 5.85 3.54
C SER A 33 9.58 5.81 2.03
N ALA A 34 8.37 5.52 1.53
CA ALA A 34 8.08 5.48 0.11
C ALA A 34 6.95 6.44 -0.25
N LYS A 35 7.18 7.34 -1.20
CA LYS A 35 6.23 8.33 -1.69
C LYS A 35 5.62 7.94 -3.03
N THR A 36 6.21 6.97 -3.71
CA THR A 36 5.77 6.47 -5.01
C THR A 36 5.77 4.94 -5.05
N VAL A 37 5.03 4.35 -5.98
CA VAL A 37 5.01 2.90 -6.18
C VAL A 37 6.39 2.39 -6.59
N GLY A 38 7.15 3.18 -7.36
CA GLY A 38 8.56 2.87 -7.67
C GLY A 38 9.42 2.76 -6.41
N GLU A 39 9.38 3.77 -5.54
CA GLU A 39 10.10 3.74 -4.25
C GLU A 39 9.62 2.59 -3.35
N LEU A 40 8.32 2.29 -3.38
CA LEU A 40 7.74 1.18 -2.62
C LEU A 40 8.20 -0.19 -3.14
N ARG A 41 8.63 -0.31 -4.40
CA ARG A 41 9.23 -1.52 -4.96
C ARG A 41 10.73 -1.63 -4.63
N GLU A 42 11.40 -0.53 -4.34
CA GLU A 42 12.81 -0.54 -3.93
C GLU A 42 13.02 -0.94 -2.47
N VAL A 43 11.94 -1.05 -1.68
CA VAL A 43 12.04 -1.47 -0.27
C VAL A 43 12.63 -2.88 -0.15
N THR A 44 13.71 -2.99 0.61
CA THR A 44 14.40 -4.27 0.86
C THR A 44 13.88 -4.98 2.10
N ALA A 45 13.21 -4.27 2.99
CA ALA A 45 12.59 -4.79 4.20
C ALA A 45 11.12 -4.36 4.24
N TRP A 46 10.23 -5.34 4.38
CA TRP A 46 8.81 -5.09 4.59
C TRP A 46 8.42 -5.40 6.03
N PRO A 47 7.94 -4.42 6.81
CA PRO A 47 7.42 -4.68 8.14
C PRO A 47 6.16 -5.57 8.06
N GLY A 48 6.22 -6.78 8.61
CA GLY A 48 5.14 -7.78 8.52
C GLY A 48 3.81 -7.37 9.18
N ASN A 49 3.81 -6.26 9.91
CA ASN A 49 2.64 -5.61 10.50
C ASN A 49 2.07 -4.49 9.62
N CYS A 50 2.47 -4.37 8.35
CA CYS A 50 1.94 -3.37 7.41
C CYS A 50 1.07 -3.99 6.32
N ALA A 51 0.14 -3.20 5.81
CA ALA A 51 -0.80 -3.58 4.78
C ALA A 51 -0.86 -2.52 3.69
N ILE A 52 -1.17 -2.95 2.47
CA ILE A 52 -1.26 -2.14 1.27
C ILE A 52 -2.72 -2.07 0.86
N ALA A 53 -3.26 -0.86 0.76
CA ALA A 53 -4.55 -0.61 0.16
C ALA A 53 -4.34 -0.02 -1.24
N THR A 54 -4.69 -0.80 -2.26
CA THR A 54 -4.70 -0.33 -3.63
C THR A 54 -6.04 0.37 -3.94
N PRO A 55 -6.02 1.53 -4.61
CA PRO A 55 -7.25 2.19 -5.05
C PRO A 55 -7.99 1.29 -6.05
N GLN A 56 -9.33 1.31 -6.03
CA GLN A 56 -10.13 0.54 -7.00
C GLN A 56 -10.12 1.21 -8.37
N ASP A 57 -10.10 2.53 -8.41
CA ASP A 57 -9.93 3.31 -9.63
C ASP A 57 -8.44 3.45 -9.97
N ARG A 58 -8.11 3.23 -11.25
CA ARG A 58 -6.77 3.48 -11.80
C ARG A 58 -6.54 4.96 -12.11
N ASP A 59 -7.24 5.85 -11.41
CA ASP A 59 -7.09 7.28 -11.58
C ASP A 59 -5.64 7.68 -11.20
N PRO A 60 -4.92 8.46 -12.01
CA PRO A 60 -3.56 8.92 -11.72
C PRO A 60 -3.44 9.76 -10.44
N GLN A 61 -4.53 10.35 -9.96
CA GLN A 61 -4.61 11.08 -8.69
C GLN A 61 -4.81 10.13 -7.50
N SER A 62 -5.17 8.87 -7.73
CA SER A 62 -5.30 7.89 -6.67
C SER A 62 -3.94 7.55 -6.06
N ALA A 63 -3.95 7.29 -4.76
CA ALA A 63 -2.75 6.91 -4.01
C ALA A 63 -2.89 5.49 -3.45
N VAL A 64 -1.79 4.75 -3.49
CA VAL A 64 -1.65 3.50 -2.73
C VAL A 64 -1.41 3.87 -1.28
N LYS A 65 -2.22 3.32 -0.37
CA LYS A 65 -2.03 3.58 1.07
C LYS A 65 -1.29 2.42 1.72
N VAL A 66 -0.23 2.74 2.45
CA VAL A 66 0.52 1.81 3.29
C VAL A 66 0.18 2.15 4.72
N GLY A 67 -0.58 1.27 5.35
CA GLY A 67 -1.03 1.44 6.73
C GLY A 67 -0.54 0.30 7.61
N LYS A 68 -0.65 0.50 8.93
CA LYS A 68 -0.52 -0.63 9.84
C LYS A 68 -1.60 -1.64 9.46
N ALA A 69 -1.26 -2.91 9.45
CA ALA A 69 -2.19 -4.02 9.26
C ALA A 69 -3.08 -4.17 10.50
N SER A 70 -3.81 -3.12 10.82
CA SER A 70 -4.96 -3.14 11.69
C SER A 70 -6.00 -4.01 10.99
N ILE A 71 -6.62 -4.91 11.73
CA ILE A 71 -7.82 -5.60 11.28
C ILE A 71 -8.84 -4.49 11.02
N ALA A 72 -8.99 -4.05 9.77
CA ALA A 72 -10.01 -3.08 9.42
C ALA A 72 -11.35 -3.80 9.50
N THR A 73 -12.01 -3.67 10.65
CA THR A 73 -13.46 -3.67 10.77
C THR A 73 -14.02 -2.86 9.60
N ARG A 74 -14.62 -3.57 8.66
CA ARG A 74 -15.65 -3.14 7.71
C ARG A 74 -16.12 -1.69 7.97
N VAL A 75 -15.58 -0.71 7.25
CA VAL A 75 -16.24 0.59 7.10
C VAL A 75 -17.30 0.45 6.02
N THR A 76 -18.51 0.13 6.45
CA THR A 76 -19.74 0.28 5.67
C THR A 76 -19.85 1.73 5.21
N PRO A 77 -20.07 2.03 3.92
CA PRO A 77 -20.43 3.39 3.52
C PRO A 77 -21.80 3.70 4.13
N LYS A 78 -21.92 4.81 4.87
CA LYS A 78 -23.17 5.22 5.49
C LYS A 78 -24.10 5.86 4.42
N PRO A 79 -25.44 5.68 4.50
CA PRO A 79 -26.40 5.98 3.44
C PRO A 79 -26.48 7.44 3.03
#